data_AF-A0A533WWI9-F1
#
_entry.id   AF-A0A533WWI9-F1
#
_cell.length_a   1.000
_cell.length_b   1.000
_cell.length_c   1.000
_cell.angle_alpha   90.00
_cell.angle_beta   90.00
_cell.angle_gamma   90.00
#
_symmetry.space_group_name_H-M   'P 1'
#
loop_
_entity.id
_entity.type
_entity.pdbx_description
1 polymer ?
#
loop_
_entity_poly.entity_id
_entity_poly.type
_entity_poly.pdbx_seq_one_letter_code
_entity_poly.pdbx_strand_id
1 'polypeptide(L)'
;MAKVISLNVGLPRTVNFHGQEVTTGIFKEPVKGRIKLRKLNLDGDKQADLTVHGGLDKALYAYPAEHYDYWKERLPKMKLLWGMFGENLTTEGLLEDQANIGDVFRIGSSEVVVTQPRMPC
;
A
#
# COMPACT_ATOMS: atom_id res chain seq x y z
N MET A 1 -6.70 -18.12 5.88
CA MET A 1 -5.26 -17.98 5.52
C MET A 1 -5.10 -16.66 4.80
N ALA A 2 -4.12 -15.86 5.22
CA ALA A 2 -3.83 -14.57 4.62
C ALA A 2 -3.41 -14.70 3.15
N LYS A 3 -3.85 -13.77 2.30
CA LYS A 3 -3.51 -13.71 0.87
C LYS A 3 -3.27 -12.27 0.43
N VAL A 4 -2.39 -12.10 -0.55
CA VAL A 4 -2.32 -10.87 -1.34
C VAL A 4 -3.29 -11.01 -2.52
N ILE A 5 -4.33 -10.20 -2.55
CA ILE A 5 -5.35 -10.21 -3.62
C ILE A 5 -5.11 -9.13 -4.68
N SER A 6 -4.28 -8.13 -4.38
CA SER A 6 -3.80 -7.15 -5.35
C SER A 6 -2.38 -6.68 -5.04
N LEU A 7 -1.60 -6.48 -6.10
CA LEU A 7 -0.32 -5.77 -6.06
C LEU A 7 -0.54 -4.43 -6.76
N ASN A 8 -0.24 -3.34 -6.06
CA ASN A 8 -0.44 -1.99 -6.59
C ASN A 8 0.89 -1.23 -6.59
N VAL A 9 1.17 -0.55 -7.70
CA VAL A 9 2.38 0.27 -7.87
C VAL A 9 2.00 1.61 -8.47
N GLY A 10 2.82 2.63 -8.24
CA GLY A 10 2.66 3.93 -8.85
C GLY A 10 3.91 4.79 -8.69
N LEU A 11 4.16 5.64 -9.69
CA LEU A 11 5.20 6.66 -9.62
C LEU A 11 4.59 7.98 -9.08
N PRO A 12 5.36 8.78 -8.32
CA PRO A 12 4.95 10.10 -7.90
C PRO A 12 4.47 10.94 -9.08
N ARG A 13 3.37 11.66 -8.85
CA ARG A 13 2.83 12.63 -9.80
C ARG A 13 2.41 13.89 -9.08
N THR A 14 2.50 15.02 -9.79
CA THR A 14 2.02 16.31 -9.30
C THR A 14 0.52 16.42 -9.56
N VAL A 15 -0.24 16.79 -8.53
CA VAL A 15 -1.67 17.05 -8.61
C VAL A 15 -1.99 18.42 -8.02
N ASN A 16 -3.09 19.02 -8.48
CA ASN A 16 -3.64 20.18 -7.79
C ASN A 16 -4.49 19.71 -6.60
N PHE A 17 -4.07 20.06 -5.39
CA PHE A 17 -4.82 19.82 -4.17
C PHE A 17 -5.13 21.17 -3.51
N HIS A 18 -6.41 21.54 -3.49
CA HIS A 18 -6.89 22.81 -2.93
C HIS A 18 -6.16 24.05 -3.49
N GLY A 19 -5.86 24.06 -4.79
CA GLY A 19 -5.18 25.16 -5.45
C GLY A 19 -3.65 25.13 -5.33
N GLN A 20 -3.07 24.15 -4.64
CA GLN A 20 -1.62 23.97 -4.52
C GLN A 20 -1.15 22.78 -5.33
N GLU A 21 0.03 22.90 -5.96
CA GLU A 21 0.68 21.75 -6.60
C GLU A 21 1.36 20.88 -5.55
N VAL A 22 0.94 19.62 -5.48
CA VAL A 22 1.46 18.63 -4.53
C VAL A 22 1.96 17.42 -5.31
N THR A 23 3.23 17.06 -5.11
CA THR A 23 3.78 15.80 -5.62
C THR A 23 3.45 14.67 -4.65
N THR A 24 2.72 13.66 -5.10
CA THR A 24 2.28 12.54 -4.26
C THR A 24 2.45 11.19 -4.94
N GLY A 25 2.77 10.17 -4.16
CA GLY A 25 2.83 8.76 -4.58
C GLY A 25 1.61 7.94 -4.18
N ILE A 26 0.53 8.60 -3.70
CA ILE A 26 -0.67 7.93 -3.19
C ILE A 26 -1.43 7.16 -4.29
N PHE A 27 -1.33 7.63 -5.53
CA PHE A 27 -2.03 7.01 -6.65
C PHE A 27 -1.28 5.78 -7.13
N LYS A 28 -1.78 4.60 -6.73
CA LYS A 28 -1.29 3.30 -7.19
C LYS A 28 -2.39 2.57 -7.94
N GLU A 29 -1.98 1.73 -8.88
CA GLU A 29 -2.89 0.94 -9.70
C GLU A 29 -2.53 -0.55 -9.65
N PRO A 30 -3.52 -1.45 -9.71
CA PRO A 30 -3.28 -2.88 -9.74
C PRO A 30 -2.44 -3.30 -10.96
N VAL A 31 -1.43 -4.13 -10.72
CA VAL A 31 -0.59 -4.71 -11.76
C VAL A 31 -0.77 -6.23 -11.85
N LYS A 32 -0.57 -6.76 -13.06
CA LYS A 32 -0.65 -8.20 -13.34
C LYS A 32 0.73 -8.84 -13.31
N GLY A 33 0.79 -10.09 -12.90
CA GLY A 33 2.01 -10.89 -12.92
C GLY A 33 2.89 -10.68 -11.70
N ARG A 34 4.13 -11.20 -11.78
CA ARG A 34 5.11 -11.13 -10.69
C ARG A 34 5.89 -9.83 -10.78
N ILE A 35 5.95 -9.09 -9.69
CA ILE A 35 6.77 -7.88 -9.56
C ILE A 35 7.91 -8.16 -8.59
N LYS A 36 9.10 -7.65 -8.93
CA LYS A 36 10.26 -7.82 -8.07
C LYS A 36 10.19 -6.84 -6.91
N LEU A 37 10.24 -7.37 -5.69
CA LEU A 37 10.46 -6.59 -4.48
C LEU A 37 11.96 -6.33 -4.31
N ARG A 38 12.33 -5.05 -4.24
CA ARG A 38 13.67 -4.58 -3.86
C ARG A 38 13.67 -4.22 -2.38
N LYS A 39 14.85 -3.84 -1.86
CA LYS A 39 14.98 -3.41 -0.47
C LYS A 39 14.12 -2.18 -0.11
N LEU A 40 13.83 -1.31 -1.07
CA LEU A 40 13.11 -0.05 -0.84
C LEU A 40 11.70 -0.02 -1.44
N ASN A 41 11.44 -0.69 -2.56
CA ASN A 41 10.15 -0.64 -3.25
C ASN A 41 9.94 -1.87 -4.14
N LEU A 42 8.73 -2.03 -4.65
CA LEU A 42 8.44 -2.86 -5.82
C LEU A 42 8.97 -2.18 -7.09
N ASP A 43 9.45 -2.96 -8.07
CA ASP A 43 9.75 -2.44 -9.41
C ASP A 43 8.48 -1.78 -10.00
N GLY A 44 8.59 -0.51 -10.41
CA GLY A 44 7.45 0.30 -10.89
C GLY A 44 6.77 1.17 -9.82
N ASP A 45 7.18 1.07 -8.55
CA ASP A 45 6.66 1.88 -7.45
C ASP A 45 7.69 2.87 -6.91
N LYS A 46 7.23 4.06 -6.48
CA LYS A 46 8.05 5.03 -5.76
C LYS A 46 7.22 5.82 -4.75
N GLN A 47 7.89 6.29 -3.70
CA GLN A 47 7.35 7.25 -2.73
C GLN A 47 7.76 8.68 -3.13
N ALA A 48 6.90 9.66 -2.84
CA ALA A 48 7.15 11.05 -3.20
C ALA A 48 8.07 11.77 -2.20
N ASP A 49 7.78 11.63 -0.90
CA ASP A 49 8.56 12.23 0.17
C ASP A 49 9.20 11.14 1.04
N LEU A 50 10.53 11.00 0.90
CA LEU A 50 11.31 9.99 1.62
C LEU A 50 11.66 10.41 3.05
N THR A 51 11.44 11.67 3.44
CA THR A 51 11.67 12.11 4.83
C THR A 51 10.62 11.53 5.78
N VAL A 52 9.41 11.26 5.27
CA VAL A 52 8.29 10.73 6.06
C VAL A 52 7.81 9.37 5.56
N HIS A 53 7.72 9.15 4.25
CA HIS A 53 7.00 8.01 3.68
C HIS A 53 7.88 6.88 3.19
N GLY A 54 9.21 7.00 3.23
CA GLY A 54 10.11 5.99 2.69
C GLY A 54 11.12 5.42 3.68
N GLY A 55 12.09 4.70 3.12
CA GLY A 55 13.11 3.96 3.88
C GLY A 55 12.82 2.46 3.94
N LEU A 56 13.79 1.70 4.46
CA LEU A 56 13.70 0.24 4.55
C LEU A 56 12.48 -0.21 5.36
N ASP A 57 12.16 0.53 6.43
CA ASP A 57 11.03 0.19 7.31
C ASP A 57 9.66 0.50 6.70
N LYS A 58 9.62 1.16 5.54
CA LYS A 58 8.40 1.56 4.83
C LYS A 58 8.44 1.12 3.37
N ALA A 59 9.19 0.05 3.05
CA ALA A 59 9.38 -0.39 1.68
C ALA A 59 8.10 -0.95 1.02
N LEU A 60 7.16 -1.42 1.83
CA LEU A 60 5.85 -1.92 1.42
C LEU A 60 4.78 -1.42 2.39
N TYR A 61 3.62 -1.11 1.83
CA TYR A 61 2.41 -0.83 2.59
C TYR A 61 1.34 -1.88 2.30
N ALA A 62 0.79 -2.51 3.34
CA ALA A 62 -0.32 -3.45 3.24
C ALA A 62 -1.62 -2.86 3.82
N TYR A 63 -2.75 -3.14 3.19
CA TYR A 63 -4.06 -2.74 3.69
C TYR A 63 -5.10 -3.87 3.52
N PRO A 64 -5.87 -4.21 4.56
CA PRO A 64 -6.91 -5.24 4.49
C PRO A 64 -8.06 -4.86 3.56
N ALA A 65 -8.44 -5.77 2.68
CA ALA A 65 -9.56 -5.65 1.77
C ALA A 65 -10.89 -5.57 2.54
N GLU A 66 -10.96 -6.16 3.72
CA GLU A 66 -12.09 -6.13 4.63
C GLU A 66 -12.52 -4.70 4.98
N HIS A 67 -11.57 -3.77 5.06
CA HIS A 67 -11.87 -2.36 5.35
C HIS A 67 -12.49 -1.62 4.16
N TYR A 68 -12.33 -2.11 2.93
CA TYR A 68 -12.93 -1.46 1.77
C TYR A 68 -14.45 -1.48 1.82
N ASP A 69 -15.07 -2.54 2.36
CA ASP A 69 -16.54 -2.61 2.45
C ASP A 69 -17.09 -1.56 3.43
N TYR A 70 -16.42 -1.38 4.58
CA TYR A 70 -16.70 -0.30 5.51
C TYR A 70 -16.64 1.09 4.85
N TRP A 71 -15.67 1.31 3.97
CA TRP A 71 -15.51 2.59 3.25
C TRP A 71 -16.49 2.75 2.10
N LYS A 72 -16.85 1.68 1.37
CA LYS A 72 -17.86 1.73 0.29
C LYS A 72 -19.22 2.18 0.82
N GLU A 73 -19.59 1.74 2.02
CA GLU A 73 -20.82 2.20 2.69
C GLU A 73 -20.79 3.71 3.00
N ARG A 74 -19.64 4.23 3.43
CA ARG A 74 -19.46 5.64 3.84
C ARG A 74 -19.20 6.58 2.67
N LEU A 75 -18.63 6.07 1.59
CA LEU A 75 -18.26 6.81 0.40
C LEU A 75 -18.94 6.20 -0.84
N PRO A 76 -20.28 6.11 -0.87
CA PRO A 76 -21.01 5.34 -1.90
C PRO A 76 -20.85 5.91 -3.32
N LYS A 77 -20.39 7.16 -3.45
CA LYS A 77 -20.13 7.82 -4.74
C LYS A 77 -18.70 7.61 -5.23
N MET A 78 -17.79 7.12 -4.38
CA MET A 78 -16.40 6.90 -4.75
C MET A 78 -16.19 5.48 -5.25
N LYS A 79 -15.51 5.36 -6.38
CA LYS A 79 -15.05 4.06 -6.88
C LYS A 79 -13.76 3.66 -6.16
N LEU A 80 -13.89 2.93 -5.04
CA LEU A 80 -12.75 2.45 -4.25
C LEU A 80 -12.12 1.21 -4.90
N LEU A 81 -11.15 1.45 -5.78
CA LEU A 81 -10.32 0.41 -6.41
C LEU A 81 -9.17 -0.01 -5.48
N TRP A 82 -8.62 -1.20 -5.66
CA TRP A 82 -7.39 -1.61 -4.97
C TRP A 82 -6.24 -0.62 -5.24
N GLY A 83 -5.48 -0.30 -4.20
CA GLY A 83 -4.46 0.75 -4.23
C GLY A 83 -4.98 2.14 -3.87
N MET A 84 -6.28 2.32 -3.58
CA MET A 84 -6.86 3.64 -3.30
C MET A 84 -6.30 4.29 -2.03
N PHE A 85 -5.85 3.49 -1.06
CA PHE A 85 -5.21 4.00 0.16
C PHE A 85 -3.69 4.19 -0.04
N GLY A 86 -3.18 3.93 -1.24
CA GLY A 86 -1.76 3.95 -1.58
C GLY A 86 -1.03 2.68 -1.16
N GLU A 87 -1.74 1.61 -0.79
CA GLU A 87 -1.15 0.35 -0.41
C GLU A 87 -0.53 -0.38 -1.59
N ASN A 88 0.63 -0.99 -1.37
CA ASN A 88 1.25 -1.88 -2.34
C ASN A 88 0.60 -3.27 -2.34
N LEU A 89 0.17 -3.73 -1.16
CA LEU A 89 -0.42 -5.04 -0.95
C LEU A 89 -1.85 -4.86 -0.46
N THR A 90 -2.83 -5.16 -1.30
CA THR A 90 -4.20 -5.36 -0.81
C THR A 90 -4.31 -6.81 -0.34
N THR A 91 -4.61 -7.01 0.94
CA THR A 91 -4.61 -8.34 1.59
C THR A 91 -6.00 -8.80 1.98
N GLU A 92 -6.22 -10.10 2.05
CA GLU A 92 -7.42 -10.74 2.59
C GLU A 92 -7.00 -11.69 3.72
N GLY A 93 -7.70 -11.67 4.86
CA GLY A 93 -7.45 -12.52 6.02
C GLY A 93 -6.22 -12.12 6.84
N LEU A 94 -5.76 -10.87 6.71
CA LEU A 94 -4.65 -10.30 7.49
C LEU A 94 -5.08 -8.93 8.02
N LEU A 95 -5.88 -8.93 9.09
CA LEU A 95 -6.28 -7.72 9.80
C LEU A 95 -5.22 -7.34 10.84
N GLU A 96 -5.36 -6.15 11.43
CA GLU A 96 -4.41 -5.58 12.39
C GLU A 96 -4.24 -6.43 13.66
N ASP A 97 -5.25 -7.19 14.08
CA ASP A 97 -5.18 -8.11 15.22
C ASP A 97 -4.47 -9.44 14.89
N GLN A 98 -4.19 -9.69 13.62
CA GLN A 98 -3.47 -10.86 13.12
C GLN A 98 -2.02 -10.56 12.72
N ALA A 99 -1.57 -9.31 12.87
CA ALA A 99 -0.24 -8.87 12.49
C ALA A 99 0.45 -8.10 13.63
N ASN A 100 1.60 -8.57 14.07
CA ASN A 100 2.39 -7.96 15.14
C ASN A 100 3.68 -7.38 14.57
N ILE A 101 4.19 -6.31 15.18
CA ILE A 101 5.51 -5.77 14.84
C ILE A 101 6.56 -6.86 15.08
N GLY A 102 7.40 -7.12 14.08
CA GLY A 102 8.40 -8.17 14.07
C GLY A 102 7.95 -9.47 13.39
N ASP A 103 6.65 -9.62 13.07
CA ASP A 103 6.18 -10.78 12.32
C ASP A 103 6.84 -10.83 10.94
N VAL A 104 7.31 -12.03 10.57
CA VAL A 104 7.94 -12.29 9.28
C VAL A 104 6.98 -13.05 8.38
N PHE A 105 6.64 -12.46 7.24
CA PHE A 105 5.79 -13.08 6.23
C PHE A 105 6.60 -13.44 5.00
N ARG A 106 6.32 -14.61 4.43
CA ARG A 106 6.83 -15.00 3.12
C ARG A 106 5.80 -14.66 2.04
N ILE A 107 6.17 -13.79 1.11
CA ILE A 107 5.33 -13.40 -0.04
C ILE A 107 6.07 -13.80 -1.31
N GLY A 108 5.60 -14.86 -1.97
CA GLY A 108 6.31 -15.46 -3.10
C GLY A 108 7.70 -15.97 -2.68
N SER A 109 8.75 -15.37 -3.27
CA SER A 109 10.15 -15.66 -2.95
C SER A 109 10.79 -14.62 -2.02
N SER A 110 10.03 -13.67 -1.52
CA SER A 110 10.51 -12.61 -0.63
C SER A 110 10.08 -12.86 0.81
N GLU A 111 10.91 -12.42 1.74
CA GLU A 111 10.57 -12.31 3.16
C GLU A 111 10.44 -10.83 3.51
N VAL A 112 9.39 -10.51 4.26
CA VAL A 112 9.09 -9.15 4.71
C VAL A 112 8.79 -9.17 6.20
N VAL A 113 9.12 -8.08 6.88
CA VAL A 113 8.90 -7.93 8.32
C VAL A 113 7.90 -6.81 8.55
N VAL A 114 6.95 -7.02 9.45
CA VAL A 114 6.05 -5.95 9.91
C VAL A 114 6.84 -5.00 10.81
N THR A 115 6.93 -3.74 10.41
CA THR A 115 7.78 -2.75 11.07
C THR A 115 6.98 -1.77 11.92
N GLN A 116 5.84 -1.30 11.41
CA GLN A 116 5.01 -0.30 12.07
C GLN A 116 3.59 -0.26 11.48
N PRO A 117 2.60 0.23 12.24
CA PRO A 117 1.31 0.63 11.69
C PRO A 117 1.45 1.78 10.68
N ARG A 118 0.49 1.88 9.76
CA ARG A 118 0.36 3.06 8.89
C ARG A 118 -0.42 4.15 9.62
N MET A 119 0.23 5.28 9.87
CA MET A 119 -0.39 6.49 10.42
C MET A 119 -1.04 7.30 9.31
N PRO A 120 -2.36 7.61 9.32
CA PRO A 120 -3.02 8.44 8.30
C PRO A 120 -2.32 9.80 8.09
N CYS A 121 -2.36 10.32 6.86
CA CYS A 121 -1.72 11.58 6.46
C CYS A 121 -2.54 12.30 5.38
#